data_AF-X0QL44-F1
#
_entry.id   AF-X0QL44-F1
#
_cell.length_a   1.000
_cell.length_b   1.000
_cell.length_c   1.000
_cell.angle_alpha   90.00
_cell.angle_beta   90.00
_cell.angle_gamma   90.00
#
_symmetry.space_group_name_H-M   'P 1'
#
loop_
_entity.id
_entity.type
_entity.pdbx_description
1 polymer ?
#
loop_
_entity_poly.entity_id
_entity_poly.type
_entity_poly.pdbx_seq_one_letter_code
_entity_poly.pdbx_strand_id
1 'polypeptide(L)'
;MFISNMLYLELFLKHQNAEDIFSDFAQLMREGELEELKVLFKGSSKDEPIFLKQITEFAILNKEAVISELSSLEGTMTGKWILDLTNTSLFSLLGEWGEEYEELIAYCDKSKPLDDDQDIFNAMVGRKDKVHVNYEDFKAPITFNLKEPLNLVDSKEYYGIQIADAIAGAFAYAFDESREEDKYKLKWQKMGETHLSKTNLFPNISYLDMSSPEVQLNTILLRELVDRSRKGVSLTENMGLFIHFIKSQLEESPMKII
;
A
#
# COMPACT_ATOMS: atom_id res chain seq x y z
N MET A 1 5.80 -6.68 0.58
CA MET A 1 6.08 -6.35 -0.83
C MET A 1 5.80 -7.49 -1.81
N PHE A 2 6.05 -8.76 -1.49
CA PHE A 2 5.77 -9.88 -2.42
C PHE A 2 4.31 -9.95 -2.88
N ILE A 3 3.36 -10.18 -1.95
CA ILE A 3 1.93 -10.34 -2.26
C ILE A 3 1.35 -9.13 -3.01
N SER A 4 1.67 -7.91 -2.57
CA SER A 4 1.19 -6.68 -3.21
C SER A 4 1.64 -6.55 -4.65
N ASN A 5 2.90 -6.91 -4.97
CA ASN A 5 3.40 -6.90 -6.35
C ASN A 5 2.78 -8.01 -7.21
N MET A 6 2.48 -9.18 -6.64
CA MET A 6 1.76 -10.24 -7.36
C MET A 6 0.36 -9.79 -7.73
N LEU A 7 -0.37 -9.23 -6.77
CA LEU A 7 -1.72 -8.70 -7.00
C LEU A 7 -1.68 -7.59 -8.05
N TYR A 8 -0.74 -6.64 -7.94
CA TYR A 8 -0.56 -5.61 -8.95
C TYR A 8 -0.37 -6.19 -10.36
N LEU A 9 0.53 -7.15 -10.53
CA LEU A 9 0.81 -7.76 -11.84
C LEU A 9 -0.45 -8.41 -12.43
N GLU A 10 -1.18 -9.18 -11.61
CA GLU A 10 -2.40 -9.86 -12.05
C GLU A 10 -3.51 -8.87 -12.45
N LEU A 11 -3.67 -7.79 -11.69
CA LEU A 11 -4.63 -6.74 -11.99
C LEU A 11 -4.25 -5.99 -13.27
N PHE A 12 -2.97 -5.68 -13.45
CA PHE A 12 -2.43 -5.05 -14.65
C PHE A 12 -2.65 -5.91 -15.91
N LEU A 13 -2.36 -7.21 -15.82
CA LEU A 13 -2.53 -8.17 -16.92
C LEU A 13 -4.00 -8.39 -17.32
N LYS A 14 -4.94 -8.23 -16.38
CA LYS A 14 -6.38 -8.35 -16.67
C LYS A 14 -6.96 -7.17 -17.45
N HIS A 15 -6.19 -6.09 -17.66
CA HIS A 15 -6.69 -4.81 -18.18
C HIS A 15 -7.95 -4.32 -17.46
N GLN A 16 -8.17 -4.77 -16.22
CA GLN A 16 -9.26 -4.26 -15.40
C GLN A 16 -8.93 -2.82 -15.06
N ASN A 17 -9.91 -1.94 -15.18
CA ASN A 17 -9.71 -0.56 -14.74
C ASN A 17 -9.49 -0.58 -13.22
N ALA A 18 -8.52 0.21 -12.74
CA ALA A 18 -8.26 0.36 -11.32
C ALA A 18 -9.52 0.75 -10.53
N GLU A 19 -10.46 1.47 -11.18
CA GLU A 19 -11.76 1.82 -10.62
C GLU A 19 -12.65 0.60 -10.35
N ASP A 20 -12.64 -0.41 -11.20
CA ASP A 20 -13.45 -1.63 -11.04
C ASP A 20 -12.92 -2.45 -9.86
N ILE A 21 -11.60 -2.63 -9.80
CA ILE A 21 -10.91 -3.33 -8.71
C ILE A 21 -11.14 -2.60 -7.38
N PHE A 22 -11.04 -1.28 -7.40
CA PHE A 22 -11.31 -0.45 -6.22
C PHE A 22 -12.77 -0.56 -5.80
N SER A 23 -13.71 -0.55 -6.74
CA SER A 23 -15.14 -0.71 -6.45
C SER A 23 -15.43 -2.06 -5.80
N ASP A 24 -14.93 -3.15 -6.37
CA ASP A 24 -15.12 -4.50 -5.85
C ASP A 24 -14.48 -4.65 -4.46
N PHE A 25 -13.27 -4.11 -4.27
CA PHE A 25 -12.60 -4.13 -2.97
C PHE A 25 -13.30 -3.23 -1.94
N ALA A 26 -13.78 -2.05 -2.34
CA ALA A 26 -14.53 -1.15 -1.47
C ALA A 26 -15.88 -1.74 -1.06
N GLN A 27 -16.57 -2.43 -1.97
CA GLN A 27 -17.78 -3.16 -1.65
C GLN A 27 -17.49 -4.27 -0.65
N LEU A 28 -16.45 -5.07 -0.88
CA LEU A 28 -16.01 -6.10 0.07
C LEU A 28 -15.74 -5.53 1.46
N MET A 29 -14.99 -4.44 1.55
CA MET A 29 -14.61 -3.80 2.81
C MET A 29 -15.82 -3.20 3.55
N ARG A 30 -16.92 -2.88 2.84
CA ARG A 30 -18.15 -2.34 3.41
C ARG A 30 -19.18 -3.41 3.77
N GLU A 31 -19.26 -4.48 2.99
CA GLU A 31 -20.31 -5.49 3.11
C GLU A 31 -19.82 -6.75 3.83
N GLY A 32 -18.50 -6.96 3.96
CA GLY A 32 -17.91 -8.09 4.67
C GLY A 32 -18.08 -9.45 3.97
N GLU A 33 -18.66 -9.47 2.77
CA GLU A 33 -18.97 -10.68 2.01
C GLU A 33 -17.74 -11.20 1.24
N LEU A 34 -16.83 -11.88 1.97
CA LEU A 34 -15.60 -12.46 1.43
C LEU A 34 -15.81 -13.57 0.38
N GLU A 35 -17.03 -14.06 0.16
CA GLU A 35 -17.31 -14.95 -0.97
C GLU A 35 -17.18 -14.23 -2.33
N GLU A 36 -17.33 -12.90 -2.35
CA GLU A 36 -17.07 -12.06 -3.53
C GLU A 36 -15.57 -11.89 -3.83
N LEU A 37 -14.67 -12.18 -2.87
CA LEU A 37 -13.21 -12.26 -3.16
C LEU A 37 -12.91 -13.28 -4.26
N LYS A 38 -13.71 -14.36 -4.36
CA LYS A 38 -13.58 -15.34 -5.44
C LYS A 38 -13.89 -14.74 -6.80
N VAL A 39 -14.66 -13.65 -6.87
CA VAL A 39 -14.94 -12.89 -8.10
C VAL A 39 -13.78 -11.96 -8.40
N LEU A 40 -13.29 -11.21 -7.41
CA LEU A 40 -12.17 -10.27 -7.53
C LEU A 40 -10.87 -10.99 -7.94
N PHE A 41 -10.60 -12.14 -7.33
CA PHE A 41 -9.41 -12.94 -7.63
C PHE A 41 -9.61 -14.03 -8.66
N LYS A 42 -10.83 -14.23 -9.19
CA LYS A 42 -11.08 -15.22 -10.24
C LYS A 42 -10.15 -14.96 -11.41
N GLY A 43 -9.33 -15.95 -11.76
CA GLY A 43 -8.49 -15.89 -12.95
C GLY A 43 -9.31 -15.57 -14.21
N SER A 44 -8.79 -14.71 -15.08
CA SER A 44 -9.38 -14.38 -16.38
C SER A 44 -9.23 -15.53 -17.41
N SER A 45 -8.41 -16.53 -17.09
CA SER A 45 -8.14 -17.70 -17.93
C SER A 45 -8.80 -18.96 -17.34
N LYS A 46 -8.95 -20.00 -18.17
CA LYS A 46 -9.33 -21.36 -17.72
C LYS A 46 -8.33 -21.97 -16.72
N ASP A 47 -7.14 -21.39 -16.61
CA ASP A 47 -6.04 -21.83 -15.75
C ASP A 47 -5.61 -20.69 -14.82
N GLU A 48 -6.40 -20.48 -13.76
CA GLU A 48 -6.08 -19.47 -12.74
C GLU A 48 -4.70 -19.73 -12.10
N PRO A 49 -3.83 -18.70 -12.03
CA PRO A 49 -2.47 -18.80 -11.47
C PRO A 49 -2.46 -19.41 -10.07
N ILE A 50 -1.49 -20.30 -9.81
CA ILE A 50 -1.43 -21.06 -8.55
C ILE A 50 -1.30 -20.15 -7.32
N PHE A 51 -0.64 -19.01 -7.47
CA PHE A 51 -0.41 -18.06 -6.39
C PHE A 51 -1.69 -17.28 -6.04
N LEU A 52 -2.48 -16.88 -7.04
CA LEU A 52 -3.80 -16.28 -6.80
C LEU A 52 -4.73 -17.24 -6.09
N LYS A 53 -4.70 -18.53 -6.46
CA LYS A 53 -5.43 -19.59 -5.73
C LYS A 53 -5.01 -19.63 -4.27
N GLN A 54 -3.71 -19.62 -4.01
CA GLN A 54 -3.18 -19.65 -2.65
C GLN A 54 -3.57 -18.43 -1.83
N ILE A 55 -3.48 -17.22 -2.40
CA ILE A 55 -3.89 -15.97 -1.72
C ILE A 55 -5.39 -16.00 -1.41
N THR A 56 -6.21 -16.36 -2.41
CA THR A 56 -7.67 -16.45 -2.27
C THR A 56 -8.06 -17.49 -1.24
N GLU A 57 -7.45 -18.67 -1.30
CA GLU A 57 -7.70 -19.75 -0.35
C GLU A 57 -7.29 -19.37 1.07
N PHE A 58 -6.13 -18.74 1.25
CA PHE A 58 -5.71 -18.22 2.55
C PHE A 58 -6.73 -17.22 3.11
N ALA A 59 -7.18 -16.26 2.30
CA ALA A 59 -8.15 -15.25 2.72
C ALA A 59 -9.50 -15.89 3.12
N ILE A 60 -9.99 -16.88 2.36
CA ILE A 60 -11.23 -17.59 2.66
C ILE A 60 -11.10 -18.43 3.94
N LEU A 61 -9.99 -19.13 4.12
CA LEU A 61 -9.77 -19.98 5.31
C LEU A 61 -9.62 -19.18 6.60
N ASN A 62 -9.23 -17.91 6.50
CA ASN A 62 -9.06 -17.00 7.63
C ASN A 62 -10.12 -15.89 7.66
N LYS A 63 -11.24 -16.09 6.95
CA LYS A 63 -12.25 -15.06 6.72
C LYS A 63 -12.84 -14.50 8.01
N GLU A 64 -13.05 -15.34 9.03
CA GLU A 64 -13.63 -14.92 10.29
C GLU A 64 -12.69 -13.96 11.04
N ALA A 65 -11.38 -14.20 10.98
CA ALA A 65 -10.38 -13.32 11.58
C ALA A 65 -10.33 -11.98 10.82
N VAL A 66 -10.33 -12.03 9.49
CA VAL A 66 -10.36 -10.83 8.64
C VAL A 66 -11.63 -10.01 8.91
N ILE A 67 -12.81 -10.62 8.88
CA ILE A 67 -14.09 -9.94 9.19
C ILE A 67 -14.09 -9.40 10.62
N SER A 68 -13.57 -10.15 11.59
CA SER A 68 -13.48 -9.67 12.98
C SER A 68 -12.62 -8.41 13.09
N GLU A 69 -11.51 -8.33 12.35
CA GLU A 69 -10.67 -7.14 12.31
C GLU A 69 -11.38 -5.98 11.61
N LEU A 70 -12.01 -6.24 10.46
CA LEU A 70 -12.76 -5.21 9.71
C LEU A 70 -13.97 -4.68 10.48
N SER A 71 -14.75 -5.56 11.11
CA SER A 71 -15.91 -5.18 11.92
C SER A 71 -15.52 -4.32 13.13
N SER A 72 -14.30 -4.44 13.65
CA SER A 72 -13.80 -3.54 14.70
C SER A 72 -13.64 -2.08 14.24
N LEU A 73 -13.59 -1.87 12.93
CA LEU A 73 -13.46 -0.56 12.29
C LEU A 73 -14.82 0.00 11.87
N GLU A 74 -15.89 -0.80 11.88
CA GLU A 74 -17.24 -0.33 11.54
C GLU A 74 -17.68 0.81 12.48
N GLY A 75 -18.23 1.87 11.90
CA GLY A 75 -18.67 3.06 12.64
C GLY A 75 -17.54 3.95 13.17
N THR A 76 -16.27 3.58 12.96
CA THR A 76 -15.11 4.44 13.25
C THR A 76 -14.79 5.35 12.06
N MET A 77 -14.15 6.50 12.32
CA MET A 77 -13.68 7.39 11.26
C MET A 77 -12.62 6.71 10.38
N THR A 78 -11.77 5.88 10.97
CA THR A 78 -10.78 5.06 10.27
C THR A 78 -11.44 4.05 9.32
N GLY A 79 -12.52 3.38 9.74
CA GLY A 79 -13.26 2.46 8.87
C GLY A 79 -13.94 3.15 7.69
N LYS A 80 -14.47 4.37 7.89
CA LYS A 80 -15.10 5.16 6.82
C LYS A 80 -14.13 5.50 5.68
N TRP A 81 -12.87 5.75 6.03
CA TRP A 81 -11.82 6.20 5.10
C TRP A 81 -10.72 5.15 4.91
N ILE A 82 -11.00 3.88 5.18
CA ILE A 82 -9.98 2.81 5.23
C ILE A 82 -9.21 2.59 3.91
N LEU A 83 -9.80 2.98 2.79
CA LEU A 83 -9.18 2.91 1.45
C LEU A 83 -8.65 4.26 0.95
N ASP A 84 -8.86 5.33 1.73
CA ASP A 84 -8.44 6.67 1.36
C ASP A 84 -6.99 6.88 1.79
N LEU A 85 -6.13 7.26 0.84
CA LEU A 85 -4.71 7.46 1.08
C LEU A 85 -4.37 8.91 1.47
N THR A 86 -5.35 9.83 1.54
CA THR A 86 -5.10 11.26 1.78
C THR A 86 -4.37 11.48 3.09
N ASN A 87 -4.87 10.89 4.19
CA ASN A 87 -4.29 11.08 5.52
C ASN A 87 -2.87 10.51 5.58
N THR A 88 -2.66 9.27 5.10
CA THR A 88 -1.34 8.62 5.11
C THR A 88 -0.34 9.33 4.21
N SER A 89 -0.76 9.80 3.04
CA SER A 89 0.13 10.48 2.08
C SER A 89 0.55 11.85 2.60
N LEU A 90 -0.40 12.63 3.12
CA LEU A 90 -0.10 13.92 3.73
C LEU A 90 0.79 13.77 4.97
N PHE A 91 0.52 12.78 5.82
CA PHE A 91 1.33 12.51 7.01
C PHE A 91 2.78 12.17 6.65
N SER A 92 2.99 11.28 5.67
CA SER A 92 4.34 10.96 5.18
C SER A 92 5.05 12.19 4.60
N LEU A 93 4.34 13.00 3.80
CA LEU A 93 4.91 14.21 3.19
C LEU A 93 5.33 15.24 4.27
N LEU A 94 4.47 15.48 5.26
CA LEU A 94 4.77 16.39 6.37
C LEU A 94 5.89 15.87 7.26
N GLY A 95 5.97 14.55 7.47
CA GLY A 95 7.09 13.92 8.16
C GLY A 95 8.42 14.18 7.45
N GLU A 96 8.46 14.00 6.12
CA GLU A 96 9.67 14.28 5.34
C GLU A 96 10.05 15.77 5.34
N TRP A 97 9.09 16.67 5.16
CA TRP A 97 9.37 18.11 5.26
C TRP A 97 9.77 18.53 6.67
N GLY A 98 9.24 17.89 7.71
CA GLY A 98 9.63 18.12 9.10
C GLY A 98 11.09 17.76 9.40
N GLU A 99 11.72 16.93 8.57
CA GLU A 99 13.16 16.67 8.68
C GLU A 99 13.99 17.89 8.28
N GLU A 100 13.55 18.64 7.26
CA GLU A 100 14.25 19.82 6.73
C GLU A 100 13.85 21.13 7.45
N TYR A 101 12.56 21.28 7.78
CA TYR A 101 12.00 22.51 8.35
C TYR A 101 11.58 22.32 9.81
N GLU A 102 11.92 23.28 10.67
CA GLU A 102 11.62 23.20 12.11
C GLU A 102 10.14 23.42 12.46
N GLU A 103 9.38 24.09 11.59
CA GLU A 103 7.98 24.43 11.78
C GLU A 103 7.30 24.57 10.42
N LEU A 104 6.12 23.97 10.27
CA LEU A 104 5.36 23.91 9.03
C LEU A 104 3.97 24.55 9.18
N ILE A 105 3.50 25.21 8.12
CA ILE A 105 2.10 25.61 7.97
C ILE A 105 1.58 24.89 6.72
N ALA A 106 0.55 24.06 6.87
CA ALA A 106 0.01 23.28 5.78
C ALA A 106 -1.34 23.84 5.33
N TYR A 107 -1.45 24.10 4.03
CA TYR A 107 -2.70 24.45 3.35
C TYR A 107 -3.08 23.30 2.43
N CYS A 108 -4.29 22.78 2.59
CA CYS A 108 -4.84 21.70 1.80
C CYS A 108 -6.19 22.12 1.20
N ASP A 109 -6.56 21.53 0.07
CA ASP A 109 -7.92 21.70 -0.44
C ASP A 109 -8.93 21.09 0.54
N LYS A 110 -10.20 21.48 0.41
CA LYS A 110 -11.29 20.89 1.20
C LYS A 110 -11.42 19.40 0.92
N SER A 111 -10.95 18.59 1.86
CA SER A 111 -10.99 17.14 1.80
C SER A 111 -11.82 16.60 2.94
N LYS A 112 -12.85 15.79 2.63
CA LYS A 112 -13.67 15.14 3.65
C LYS A 112 -12.85 14.21 4.55
N PRO A 113 -11.93 13.35 4.04
CA PRO A 113 -11.02 12.57 4.88
C PRO A 113 -10.23 13.40 5.89
N LEU A 114 -9.69 14.55 5.46
CA LEU A 114 -8.92 15.43 6.34
C LEU A 114 -9.81 16.15 7.35
N ASP A 115 -10.99 16.61 6.93
CA ASP A 115 -11.93 17.32 7.80
C ASP A 115 -12.48 16.41 8.92
N ASP A 116 -12.75 15.15 8.57
CA ASP A 116 -13.27 14.12 9.45
C ASP A 116 -12.24 13.60 10.47
N ASP A 117 -10.94 13.66 10.16
CA ASP A 117 -9.86 13.11 11.00
C ASP A 117 -8.66 14.08 11.10
N GLN A 118 -8.89 15.24 11.71
CA GLN A 118 -7.83 16.21 11.98
C GLN A 118 -6.98 15.85 13.21
N ASP A 119 -7.45 14.98 14.09
CA ASP A 119 -6.83 14.72 15.39
C ASP A 119 -5.40 14.17 15.26
N ILE A 120 -5.15 13.32 14.25
CA ILE A 120 -3.82 12.79 13.95
C ILE A 120 -2.81 13.90 13.59
N PHE A 121 -3.26 14.97 12.93
CA PHE A 121 -2.43 16.12 12.57
C PHE A 121 -2.35 17.14 13.72
N ASN A 122 -3.44 17.35 14.45
CA ASN A 122 -3.49 18.24 15.61
C ASN A 122 -2.52 17.78 16.71
N ALA A 123 -2.30 16.48 16.86
CA ALA A 123 -1.29 15.91 17.74
C ALA A 123 0.16 16.33 17.40
N MET A 124 0.39 16.87 16.19
CA MET A 124 1.69 17.34 15.71
C MET A 124 1.85 18.86 15.84
N VAL A 125 0.82 19.58 16.30
CA VAL A 125 0.90 21.04 16.51
C VAL A 125 1.81 21.36 17.68
N GLY A 126 2.86 22.15 17.44
CA GLY A 126 3.88 22.51 18.41
C GLY A 126 4.83 21.37 18.79
N ARG A 127 4.79 20.24 18.07
CA ARG A 127 5.55 19.04 18.38
C ARG A 127 6.97 19.12 17.82
N LYS A 128 7.95 19.39 18.70
CA LYS A 128 9.34 19.65 18.30
C LYS A 128 10.27 18.43 18.31
N ASP A 129 9.83 17.30 18.87
CA ASP A 129 10.61 16.07 18.84
C ASP A 129 10.63 15.49 17.42
N LYS A 130 11.80 15.00 17.01
CA LYS A 130 11.99 14.23 15.78
C LYS A 130 12.12 12.75 16.14
N VAL A 131 11.10 11.97 15.84
CA VAL A 131 11.04 10.55 16.11
C VAL A 131 10.93 9.80 14.79
N HIS A 132 11.65 8.70 14.71
CA HIS A 132 11.72 7.86 13.51
C HIS A 132 11.32 6.43 13.83
N VAL A 133 10.70 5.77 12.85
CA VAL A 133 10.57 4.32 12.81
C VAL A 133 11.69 3.77 11.93
N ASN A 134 12.37 2.73 12.42
CA ASN A 134 13.42 2.04 11.67
C ASN A 134 12.79 0.89 10.87
N TYR A 135 12.86 0.98 9.55
CA TYR A 135 12.70 -0.14 8.64
C TYR A 135 14.08 -0.71 8.30
N GLU A 136 14.16 -1.92 7.74
CA GLU A 136 15.44 -2.55 7.38
C GLU A 136 16.30 -1.66 6.48
N ASP A 137 15.67 -0.97 5.51
CA ASP A 137 16.39 -0.20 4.48
C ASP A 137 16.34 1.32 4.65
N PHE A 138 15.46 1.84 5.53
CA PHE A 138 15.34 3.28 5.75
C PHE A 138 14.72 3.65 7.10
N LYS A 139 14.93 4.90 7.51
CA LYS A 139 14.26 5.50 8.67
C LYS A 139 13.16 6.42 8.18
N ALA A 140 11.93 6.19 8.62
CA ALA A 140 10.80 7.05 8.30
C ALA A 140 10.52 8.00 9.47
N PRO A 141 10.42 9.32 9.25
CA PRO A 141 9.94 10.24 10.27
C PRO A 141 8.47 9.96 10.58
N ILE A 142 8.13 9.93 11.87
CA ILE A 142 6.73 9.76 12.34
C ILE A 142 6.24 10.95 13.16
N THR A 143 7.03 12.03 13.19
CA THR A 143 6.68 13.28 13.83
C THR A 143 7.10 14.44 12.94
N PHE A 144 6.38 15.55 13.09
CA PHE A 144 6.67 16.83 12.45
C PHE A 144 6.07 17.94 13.33
N ASN A 145 6.52 19.18 13.13
CA ASN A 145 6.05 20.31 13.90
C ASN A 145 5.10 21.18 13.06
N LEU A 146 3.80 21.07 13.28
CA LEU A 146 2.85 22.02 12.72
C LEU A 146 2.78 23.27 13.60
N LYS A 147 2.76 24.45 12.99
CA LYS A 147 2.52 25.70 13.71
C LYS A 147 1.10 25.80 14.24
N GLU A 148 0.16 25.31 13.45
CA GLU A 148 -1.28 25.41 13.63
C GLU A 148 -1.97 24.19 12.97
N PRO A 149 -3.24 23.91 13.29
CA PRO A 149 -4.02 22.88 12.59
C PRO A 149 -3.99 23.04 11.07
N LEU A 150 -4.30 21.96 10.34
CA LEU A 150 -4.34 22.01 8.88
C LEU A 150 -5.33 23.09 8.40
N ASN A 151 -4.88 23.93 7.46
CA ASN A 151 -5.74 24.92 6.83
C ASN A 151 -6.45 24.29 5.63
N LEU A 152 -7.68 23.81 5.84
CA LEU A 152 -8.55 23.31 4.77
C LEU A 152 -9.27 24.49 4.10
N VAL A 153 -8.85 24.84 2.88
CA VAL A 153 -9.26 26.09 2.21
C VAL A 153 -9.82 25.83 0.81
N ASP A 154 -10.52 26.82 0.25
CA ASP A 154 -11.05 26.73 -1.12
C ASP A 154 -9.95 27.09 -2.13
N SER A 155 -9.65 26.17 -3.04
CA SER A 155 -8.66 26.36 -4.11
C SER A 155 -8.92 27.59 -5.00
N LYS A 156 -10.15 28.13 -5.05
CA LYS A 156 -10.47 29.37 -5.78
C LYS A 156 -9.85 30.62 -5.16
N GLU A 157 -9.61 30.61 -3.85
CA GLU A 157 -9.06 31.74 -3.10
C GLU A 157 -7.56 31.55 -2.82
N TYR A 158 -7.08 30.29 -2.82
CA TYR A 158 -5.70 29.93 -2.51
C TYR A 158 -5.01 29.31 -3.74
N TYR A 159 -4.44 30.17 -4.59
CA TYR A 159 -3.81 29.75 -5.86
C TYR A 159 -2.65 28.75 -5.69
N GLY A 160 -2.02 28.68 -4.52
CA GLY A 160 -1.01 27.67 -4.21
C GLY A 160 -1.55 26.23 -4.34
N ILE A 161 -2.83 26.02 -4.01
CA ILE A 161 -3.48 24.71 -4.15
C ILE A 161 -3.64 24.35 -5.63
N GLN A 162 -4.04 25.30 -6.48
CA GLN A 162 -4.16 25.06 -7.92
C GLN A 162 -2.81 24.67 -8.55
N ILE A 163 -1.72 25.25 -8.06
CA ILE A 163 -0.36 24.86 -8.49
C ILE A 163 -0.06 23.43 -8.04
N ALA A 164 -0.38 23.09 -6.79
CA ALA A 164 -0.22 21.73 -6.28
C ALA A 164 -1.02 20.71 -7.11
N ASP A 165 -2.28 21.01 -7.45
CA ASP A 165 -3.13 20.16 -8.29
C ASP A 165 -2.57 19.99 -9.70
N ALA A 166 -2.06 21.07 -10.31
CA ALA A 166 -1.45 21.00 -11.63
C ALA A 166 -0.19 20.11 -11.63
N ILE A 167 0.62 20.19 -10.58
CA ILE A 167 1.80 19.33 -10.40
C ILE A 167 1.35 17.89 -10.16
N ALA A 168 0.41 17.64 -9.25
CA ALA A 168 -0.12 16.31 -8.97
C ALA A 168 -0.70 15.66 -10.23
N GLY A 169 -1.48 16.41 -11.02
CA GLY A 169 -2.02 15.96 -12.30
C GLY A 169 -0.94 15.66 -13.35
N ALA A 170 0.13 16.45 -13.40
CA ALA A 170 1.26 16.19 -14.28
C ALA A 170 2.02 14.91 -13.89
N PHE A 171 2.17 14.65 -12.58
CA PHE A 171 2.74 13.39 -12.09
C PHE A 171 1.83 12.20 -12.36
N ALA A 172 0.52 12.32 -12.09
CA ALA A 172 -0.44 11.28 -12.40
C ALA A 172 -0.41 10.92 -13.90
N TYR A 173 -0.34 11.93 -14.78
CA TYR A 173 -0.16 11.71 -16.22
C TYR A 173 1.15 10.98 -16.55
N ALA A 174 2.25 11.38 -15.91
CA ALA A 174 3.58 10.87 -16.22
C ALA A 174 3.80 9.42 -15.74
N PHE A 175 3.16 9.03 -14.63
CA PHE A 175 3.29 7.69 -14.04
C PHE A 175 2.16 6.73 -14.44
N ASP A 176 1.25 7.16 -15.32
CA ASP A 176 0.24 6.29 -15.91
C ASP A 176 0.87 5.39 -17.01
N GLU A 177 1.08 4.11 -16.68
CA GLU A 177 1.66 3.12 -17.58
C GLU A 177 0.74 2.73 -18.73
N SER A 178 -0.57 3.00 -18.64
CA SER A 178 -1.51 2.71 -19.74
C SER A 178 -1.38 3.67 -20.94
N ARG A 179 -0.67 4.79 -20.75
CA ARG A 179 -0.49 5.83 -21.77
C ARG A 179 0.77 5.60 -22.59
N GLU A 180 0.65 5.86 -23.90
CA GLU A 180 1.78 5.87 -24.83
C GLU A 180 2.91 6.79 -24.34
N GLU A 181 4.15 6.38 -24.58
CA GLU A 181 5.32 7.19 -24.22
C GLU A 181 5.40 8.44 -25.10
N ASP A 182 5.35 9.60 -24.46
CA ASP A 182 5.69 10.88 -25.08
C ASP A 182 6.84 11.59 -24.35
N LYS A 183 7.39 12.61 -25.01
CA LYS A 183 8.53 13.38 -24.49
C LYS A 183 8.24 14.13 -23.18
N TYR A 184 6.99 14.47 -22.89
CA TYR A 184 6.58 15.15 -21.67
C TYR A 184 6.43 14.17 -20.52
N LYS A 185 5.90 12.95 -20.76
CA LYS A 185 5.87 11.86 -19.78
C LYS A 185 7.27 11.59 -19.22
N LEU A 186 8.25 11.32 -20.08
CA LEU A 186 9.64 11.07 -19.66
C LEU A 186 10.27 12.26 -18.93
N LYS A 187 9.93 13.50 -19.33
CA LYS A 187 10.44 14.70 -18.68
C LYS A 187 9.92 14.81 -17.25
N TRP A 188 8.62 14.61 -17.05
CA TRP A 188 7.99 14.66 -15.73
C TRP A 188 8.43 13.51 -14.84
N GLN A 189 8.59 12.29 -15.36
CA GLN A 189 9.13 11.16 -14.60
C GLN A 189 10.53 11.47 -14.05
N LYS A 190 11.46 11.95 -14.89
CA LYS A 190 12.82 12.32 -14.46
C LYS A 190 12.85 13.44 -13.44
N MET A 191 11.96 14.42 -13.56
CA MET A 191 11.83 15.49 -12.57
C MET A 191 11.23 14.95 -11.27
N GLY A 192 10.31 14.00 -11.38
CA GLY A 192 9.60 13.43 -10.24
C GLY A 192 10.43 12.48 -9.41
N GLU A 193 11.23 11.62 -10.04
CA GLU A 193 12.06 10.60 -9.37
C GLU A 193 12.92 11.17 -8.24
N THR A 194 13.41 12.40 -8.38
CA THR A 194 14.23 13.06 -7.36
C THR A 194 13.44 13.59 -6.15
N HIS A 195 12.11 13.62 -6.25
CA HIS A 195 11.19 14.15 -5.24
C HIS A 195 10.20 13.10 -4.72
N LEU A 196 10.32 11.84 -5.16
CA LEU A 196 9.53 10.75 -4.62
C LEU A 196 10.01 10.39 -3.21
N SER A 197 9.07 10.40 -2.28
CA SER A 197 9.28 9.87 -0.93
C SER A 197 9.69 8.39 -1.00
N LYS A 198 10.55 7.97 -0.08
CA LYS A 198 10.86 6.53 0.11
C LYS A 198 9.65 5.72 0.62
N THR A 199 8.63 6.41 1.13
CA THR A 199 7.37 5.80 1.56
C THR A 199 6.41 5.55 0.41
N ASN A 200 6.69 6.09 -0.79
CA ASN A 200 5.88 5.81 -1.97
C ASN A 200 6.09 4.36 -2.43
N LEU A 201 4.97 3.65 -2.60
CA LEU A 201 4.99 2.26 -3.04
C LEU A 201 4.83 2.22 -4.56
N PHE A 202 5.90 1.84 -5.24
CA PHE A 202 5.87 1.55 -6.67
C PHE A 202 5.88 0.03 -6.91
N PRO A 203 5.20 -0.44 -7.96
CA PRO A 203 5.40 -1.79 -8.45
C PRO A 203 6.88 -2.04 -8.75
N ASN A 204 7.39 -3.16 -8.28
CA ASN A 204 8.75 -3.60 -8.54
C ASN A 204 8.77 -5.11 -8.77
N ILE A 205 9.03 -5.47 -10.03
CA ILE A 205 9.07 -6.85 -10.53
C ILE A 205 10.21 -7.66 -9.89
N SER A 206 11.24 -7.01 -9.32
CA SER A 206 12.29 -7.73 -8.60
C SER A 206 11.74 -8.52 -7.41
N TYR A 207 10.62 -8.08 -6.83
CA TYR A 207 9.94 -8.85 -5.79
C TYR A 207 9.25 -10.11 -6.31
N LEU A 208 9.20 -10.32 -7.63
CA LEU A 208 8.58 -11.47 -8.30
C LEU A 208 9.61 -12.35 -9.01
N ASP A 209 10.88 -11.98 -8.97
CA ASP A 209 11.96 -12.72 -9.64
C ASP A 209 12.27 -14.02 -8.89
N MET A 210 11.79 -15.15 -9.44
CA MET A 210 12.02 -16.48 -8.87
C MET A 210 13.49 -16.92 -8.86
N SER A 211 14.41 -16.17 -9.47
CA SER A 211 15.84 -16.38 -9.30
C SER A 211 16.37 -15.88 -7.94
N SER A 212 15.64 -15.00 -7.26
CA SER A 212 15.99 -14.51 -5.93
C SER A 212 15.61 -15.54 -4.84
N PRO A 213 16.55 -15.90 -3.95
CA PRO A 213 16.26 -16.72 -2.77
C PRO A 213 15.15 -16.15 -1.88
N GLU A 214 15.05 -14.83 -1.76
CA GLU A 214 14.01 -14.16 -0.98
C GLU A 214 12.62 -14.38 -1.58
N VAL A 215 12.49 -14.29 -2.90
CA VAL A 215 11.22 -14.55 -3.60
C VAL A 215 10.83 -16.04 -3.50
N GLN A 216 11.81 -16.93 -3.62
CA GLN A 216 11.64 -18.37 -3.40
C GLN A 216 11.14 -18.67 -1.97
N LEU A 217 11.75 -18.05 -0.96
CA LEU A 217 11.33 -18.16 0.43
C LEU A 217 9.89 -17.66 0.60
N ASN A 218 9.56 -16.47 0.08
CA ASN A 218 8.22 -15.91 0.19
C ASN A 218 7.15 -16.80 -0.47
N THR A 219 7.49 -17.45 -1.58
CA THR A 219 6.62 -18.42 -2.26
C THR A 219 6.37 -19.65 -1.37
N ILE A 220 7.42 -20.20 -0.74
CA ILE A 220 7.29 -21.33 0.19
C ILE A 220 6.48 -20.93 1.42
N LEU A 221 6.70 -19.72 1.96
CA LEU A 221 5.98 -19.20 3.11
C LEU A 221 4.48 -19.05 2.82
N LEU A 222 4.10 -18.52 1.67
CA LEU A 222 2.70 -18.43 1.26
C LEU A 222 2.05 -19.81 1.24
N ARG A 223 2.73 -20.81 0.68
CA ARG A 223 2.23 -22.19 0.67
C ARG A 223 2.07 -22.76 2.07
N GLU A 224 3.06 -22.57 2.94
CA GLU A 224 3.01 -23.04 4.33
C GLU A 224 1.86 -22.37 5.10
N LEU A 225 1.63 -21.08 4.91
CA LEU A 225 0.52 -20.36 5.54
C LEU A 225 -0.84 -20.90 5.11
N VAL A 226 -1.02 -21.23 3.82
CA VAL A 226 -2.22 -21.90 3.32
C VAL A 226 -2.37 -23.28 3.96
N ASP A 227 -1.31 -24.08 3.97
CA ASP A 227 -1.35 -25.44 4.51
C ASP A 227 -1.61 -25.46 6.02
N ARG A 228 -1.11 -24.48 6.76
CA ARG A 228 -1.43 -24.28 8.19
C ARG A 228 -2.89 -23.89 8.40
N SER A 229 -3.39 -22.97 7.58
CA SER A 229 -4.80 -22.55 7.60
C SER A 229 -5.73 -23.74 7.37
N ARG A 230 -5.45 -24.60 6.37
CA ARG A 230 -6.21 -25.83 6.09
C ARG A 230 -6.24 -26.79 7.28
N LYS A 231 -5.14 -26.88 8.02
CA LYS A 231 -4.98 -27.79 9.17
C LYS A 231 -5.51 -27.19 10.47
N GLY A 232 -5.94 -25.93 10.47
CA GLY A 232 -6.36 -25.22 11.68
C GLY A 232 -5.26 -25.07 12.73
N VAL A 233 -3.98 -25.06 12.30
CA VAL A 233 -2.83 -24.86 13.21
C VAL A 233 -2.37 -23.41 13.19
N SER A 234 -1.71 -22.99 14.27
CA SER A 234 -1.24 -21.61 14.40
C SER A 234 -0.38 -21.15 13.22
N LEU A 235 -0.69 -19.98 12.67
CA LEU A 235 0.05 -19.37 11.56
C LEU A 235 1.45 -18.92 11.97
N THR A 236 1.67 -18.59 13.25
CA THR A 236 2.90 -17.96 13.74
C THR A 236 3.78 -18.88 14.57
N GLU A 237 3.19 -19.94 15.16
CA GLU A 237 3.92 -20.86 16.02
C GLU A 237 5.08 -21.53 15.28
N ASN A 238 6.30 -21.44 15.83
CA ASN A 238 7.53 -21.96 15.22
C ASN A 238 7.86 -21.40 13.81
N MET A 239 7.19 -20.34 13.34
CA MET A 239 7.42 -19.79 12.02
C MET A 239 8.85 -19.24 11.85
N GLY A 240 9.45 -18.68 12.91
CA GLY A 240 10.85 -18.26 12.89
C GLY A 240 11.84 -19.41 12.62
N LEU A 241 11.61 -20.58 13.22
CA LEU A 241 12.43 -21.77 12.97
C LEU A 241 12.22 -22.30 11.56
N PHE A 242 10.97 -22.31 11.08
CA PHE A 242 10.64 -22.68 9.71
C PHE A 242 11.35 -21.78 8.69
N ILE A 243 11.26 -20.46 8.86
CA ILE A 243 11.94 -19.48 8.00
C ILE A 243 13.46 -19.73 7.98
N HIS A 244 14.07 -19.93 9.16
CA HIS A 244 15.51 -20.19 9.25
C HIS A 244 15.91 -21.48 8.52
N PHE A 245 15.13 -22.55 8.70
CA PHE A 245 15.35 -23.83 8.03
C PHE A 245 15.26 -23.69 6.50
N ILE A 246 14.20 -23.06 5.98
CA ILE A 246 14.02 -22.87 4.54
C ILE A 246 15.12 -21.98 3.96
N LYS A 247 15.52 -20.90 4.65
CA LYS A 247 16.64 -20.07 4.23
C LYS A 247 17.92 -20.89 4.04
N SER A 248 18.28 -21.71 5.03
CA SER A 248 19.45 -22.60 4.94
C SER A 248 19.36 -23.59 3.78
N GLN A 249 18.18 -24.17 3.52
CA GLN A 249 17.98 -25.08 2.39
C GLN A 249 18.11 -24.39 1.04
N LEU A 250 17.60 -23.16 0.91
CA LEU A 250 17.69 -22.38 -0.32
C LEU A 250 19.11 -21.89 -0.60
N GLU A 251 19.91 -21.64 0.42
CA GLU A 251 21.35 -21.34 0.27
C GLU A 251 22.14 -22.54 -0.27
N GLU A 252 21.81 -23.75 0.20
CA GLU A 252 22.48 -24.99 -0.24
C GLU A 252 22.01 -25.48 -1.62
N SER A 253 20.71 -25.32 -1.91
CA SER A 253 20.10 -25.78 -3.15
C SER A 253 18.92 -24.89 -3.55
N PRO A 254 19.16 -23.78 -4.27
CA PRO A 254 18.11 -22.93 -4.79
C PRO A 254 17.11 -23.73 -5.64
N MET A 255 15.83 -23.34 -5.58
CA MET A 255 14.82 -23.94 -6.46
C MET A 255 15.19 -23.66 -7.91
N LYS A 256 15.17 -24.71 -8.74
CA LYS A 256 15.37 -24.57 -10.18
C LYS A 256 14.13 -23.95 -10.78
N ILE A 257 14.31 -22.85 -11.52
CA ILE A 257 13.25 -22.24 -12.32
C ILE A 257 12.88 -23.25 -13.42
N ILE A 258 11.60 -23.62 -13.52
CA ILE A 258 11.05 -24.46 -14.59
C ILE A 258 10.48 -23.55 -15.67
#